data_AF-A0A6J5EXP2-F1
#
_entry.id   AF-A0A6J5EXP2-F1
#
_cell.length_a   1.000
_cell.length_b   1.000
_cell.length_c   1.000
_cell.angle_alpha   90.00
_cell.angle_beta   90.00
_cell.angle_gamma   90.00
#
_symmetry.space_group_name_H-M   'P 1'
#
loop_
_entity.id
_entity.type
_entity.pdbx_description
1 polymer ?
#
loop_
_entity_poly.entity_id
_entity_poly.type
_entity_poly.pdbx_seq_one_letter_code
_entity_poly.pdbx_strand_id
1 'polypeptide(L)'
;MTDHRDNPSSVTPLTQPGRSRRDMLKLGGVAALGAVVGGGALLGHATPALAQAGDGGLLAPNDPLEILIVNYDGGTLLDFAGPSEIFHRLPNTNVRYASLDGGNVTLEFGVVYGKTERLADIEKADVILVPGGSDLSVPMRPAYQAQIRRLAESARHVTSVCNGSLVLAATGILHGKRSACHWAFVNKLAEYGAIPVPDRFVEDDNGRFMSGGGVTAGIDFALRVAAKLRGRQAAEFTQLVIEYDPAPPFHSGHPRDARPEVVAMVDRELPGASRGLARIPGVR
;
A
#
# COMPACT_ATOMS: atom_id res chain seq x y z
N MET A 1 54.43 -79.12 5.86
CA MET A 1 53.10 -78.59 6.21
C MET A 1 52.69 -77.72 5.03
N THR A 2 51.81 -78.29 4.21
CA THR A 2 51.36 -77.94 2.84
C THR A 2 50.73 -76.54 2.76
N ASP A 3 51.01 -75.65 1.78
CA ASP A 3 50.85 -75.64 0.31
C ASP A 3 49.41 -75.34 -0.20
N HIS A 4 49.37 -74.62 -1.33
CA HIS A 4 48.26 -74.16 -2.20
C HIS A 4 47.65 -72.78 -1.92
N ARG A 5 47.79 -71.75 -2.77
CA ARG A 5 47.50 -71.53 -4.23
C ARG A 5 46.03 -71.20 -4.55
N ASP A 6 45.91 -70.20 -5.42
CA ASP A 6 44.91 -69.95 -6.48
C ASP A 6 43.82 -68.87 -6.30
N ASN A 7 43.94 -67.86 -7.16
CA ASN A 7 42.90 -67.01 -7.76
C ASN A 7 42.29 -67.80 -8.94
N PRO A 8 40.99 -67.68 -9.33
CA PRO A 8 40.61 -66.63 -10.29
C PRO A 8 39.17 -66.08 -10.21
N SER A 9 39.00 -64.93 -10.86
CA SER A 9 37.79 -64.29 -11.41
C SER A 9 36.53 -65.15 -11.63
N SER A 10 35.35 -64.60 -11.30
CA SER A 10 34.29 -64.17 -12.26
C SER A 10 32.87 -64.17 -11.65
N VAL A 11 32.00 -63.38 -12.28
CA VAL A 11 30.52 -63.42 -12.24
C VAL A 11 29.80 -62.51 -11.22
N THR A 12 29.24 -61.42 -11.75
CA THR A 12 28.14 -60.58 -11.24
C THR A 12 26.78 -61.29 -11.50
N PRO A 13 25.62 -60.80 -11.01
CA PRO A 13 25.13 -60.48 -9.66
C PRO A 13 23.89 -61.36 -9.31
N LEU A 14 23.32 -61.22 -8.09
CA LEU A 14 21.86 -61.24 -7.83
C LEU A 14 21.62 -61.06 -6.33
N THR A 15 20.97 -59.96 -5.94
CA THR A 15 19.78 -59.84 -5.07
C THR A 15 19.69 -58.45 -4.42
N GLN A 16 18.51 -57.85 -4.56
CA GLN A 16 18.07 -56.53 -4.06
C GLN A 16 18.07 -56.43 -2.51
N PRO A 17 18.14 -55.21 -1.88
CA PRO A 17 16.97 -54.31 -1.79
C PRO A 17 17.25 -52.79 -1.72
N GLY A 18 16.24 -51.99 -2.09
CA GLY A 18 16.11 -50.61 -1.64
C GLY A 18 15.66 -49.62 -2.71
N ARG A 19 14.34 -49.55 -2.94
CA ARG A 19 13.73 -48.44 -3.69
C ARG A 19 13.97 -47.12 -2.95
N SER A 20 14.89 -46.31 -3.47
CA SER A 20 15.03 -44.89 -3.12
C SER A 20 14.06 -44.05 -3.94
N ARG A 21 13.48 -43.01 -3.33
CA ARG A 21 12.40 -42.14 -3.82
C ARG A 21 12.78 -41.24 -5.01
N ARG A 22 13.71 -41.65 -5.87
CA ARG A 22 14.27 -40.81 -6.96
C ARG A 22 13.91 -41.22 -8.39
N ASP A 23 13.17 -42.30 -8.60
CA ASP A 23 12.85 -42.80 -9.96
C ASP A 23 11.37 -42.65 -10.38
N MET A 24 10.72 -41.53 -10.04
CA MET A 24 9.31 -41.31 -10.41
C MET A 24 9.08 -40.13 -11.34
N LEU A 25 9.96 -39.95 -12.32
CA LEU A 25 9.81 -38.89 -13.32
C LEU A 25 10.30 -39.31 -14.70
N LYS A 26 9.83 -40.45 -15.21
CA LYS A 26 9.82 -40.71 -16.66
C LYS A 26 8.58 -41.50 -17.09
N LEU A 27 7.94 -40.95 -18.12
CA LEU A 27 6.87 -41.46 -18.99
C LEU A 27 5.40 -41.34 -18.52
N GLY A 28 4.66 -40.52 -19.27
CA GLY A 28 3.35 -40.93 -19.78
C GLY A 28 2.22 -39.94 -19.51
N GLY A 29 2.05 -38.94 -20.36
CA GLY A 29 0.81 -38.15 -20.39
C GLY A 29 0.95 -36.81 -21.07
N VAL A 30 0.90 -36.79 -22.40
CA VAL A 30 0.63 -35.57 -23.17
C VAL A 30 -0.84 -35.19 -22.89
N ALA A 31 -1.07 -34.38 -21.85
CA ALA A 31 -2.22 -33.50 -21.81
C ALA A 31 -1.74 -32.17 -22.38
N ALA A 32 -2.25 -31.80 -23.54
CA ALA A 32 -1.98 -30.53 -24.18
C ALA A 32 -2.35 -29.40 -23.21
N LEU A 33 -1.34 -28.82 -22.54
CA LEU A 33 -1.48 -27.54 -21.87
C LEU A 33 -1.67 -26.52 -22.98
N GLY A 34 -2.93 -26.24 -23.30
CA GLY A 34 -3.31 -25.17 -24.21
C GLY A 34 -2.62 -23.89 -23.79
N ALA A 35 -1.89 -23.30 -24.73
CA ALA A 35 -1.25 -21.99 -24.71
C ALA A 35 -1.58 -21.09 -23.48
N VAL A 36 -0.67 -21.04 -22.51
CA VAL A 36 -0.60 -19.99 -21.47
C VAL A 36 -0.06 -18.70 -22.10
N VAL A 37 -0.80 -18.12 -23.05
CA VAL A 37 -0.44 -16.84 -23.69
C VAL A 37 -1.15 -15.65 -23.01
N GLY A 38 -2.04 -15.88 -22.04
CA GLY A 38 -2.83 -14.81 -21.41
C GLY A 38 -2.35 -14.27 -20.05
N GLY A 39 -1.44 -14.97 -19.35
CA GLY A 39 -1.15 -14.65 -17.94
C GLY A 39 -0.41 -13.32 -17.71
N GLY A 40 0.41 -12.88 -18.66
CA GLY A 40 1.20 -11.65 -18.52
C GLY A 40 0.38 -10.36 -18.60
N ALA A 41 -0.76 -10.38 -19.32
CA ALA A 41 -1.59 -9.18 -19.50
C ALA A 41 -2.38 -8.80 -18.23
N LEU A 42 -2.68 -9.77 -17.37
CA LEU A 42 -3.37 -9.54 -16.08
C LEU A 42 -2.48 -8.85 -15.03
N LEU A 43 -1.15 -8.87 -15.23
CA LEU A 43 -0.18 -8.50 -14.22
C LEU A 43 0.59 -7.20 -14.49
N GLY A 44 0.44 -6.56 -15.66
CA GLY A 44 1.35 -5.44 -16.02
C GLY A 44 0.80 -4.28 -16.83
N HIS A 45 -0.31 -4.40 -17.55
CA HIS A 45 -0.83 -3.29 -18.35
C HIS A 45 -2.36 -3.29 -18.34
N ALA A 46 -2.95 -2.10 -18.15
CA ALA A 46 -4.41 -1.90 -18.19
C ALA A 46 -4.99 -2.57 -19.44
N THR A 47 -5.95 -3.48 -19.24
CA THR A 47 -6.59 -4.20 -20.33
C THR A 47 -7.40 -3.22 -21.20
N PRO A 48 -7.46 -3.43 -22.54
CA PRO A 48 -8.30 -2.62 -23.43
C PRO A 48 -9.78 -2.57 -23.02
N ALA A 49 -10.23 -3.55 -22.23
CA ALA A 49 -11.59 -3.61 -21.67
C ALA A 49 -11.90 -2.49 -20.68
N LEU A 50 -10.92 -2.01 -19.90
CA LEU A 50 -11.10 -0.88 -18.99
C LEU A 50 -11.13 0.48 -19.73
N ALA A 51 -10.52 0.56 -20.91
CA ALA A 51 -10.48 1.78 -21.71
C ALA A 51 -11.85 2.13 -22.35
N GLN A 52 -12.77 1.17 -22.43
CA GLN A 52 -14.11 1.34 -23.01
C GLN A 52 -15.22 1.59 -21.97
N ALA A 53 -14.85 1.62 -20.69
CA ALA A 53 -15.75 1.72 -19.56
C ALA A 53 -15.95 3.18 -19.13
N GLY A 54 -17.00 3.84 -19.63
CA GLY A 54 -17.45 5.12 -19.09
C GLY A 54 -18.54 4.90 -18.04
N ASP A 55 -18.22 5.04 -16.76
CA ASP A 55 -19.23 4.91 -15.68
C ASP A 55 -19.26 6.06 -14.64
N GLY A 56 -18.72 7.24 -14.99
CA GLY A 56 -18.89 8.45 -14.17
C GLY A 56 -17.70 8.82 -13.28
N GLY A 57 -16.52 8.26 -13.53
CA GLY A 57 -15.27 8.81 -13.00
C GLY A 57 -15.01 10.25 -13.46
N LEU A 58 -14.26 11.02 -12.66
CA LEU A 58 -13.90 12.41 -12.97
C LEU A 58 -13.05 12.57 -14.23
N LEU A 59 -12.33 11.53 -14.63
CA LEU A 59 -11.45 11.52 -15.78
C LEU A 59 -11.78 10.34 -16.69
N ALA A 60 -11.72 10.54 -18.00
CA ALA A 60 -11.93 9.45 -18.94
C ALA A 60 -10.80 8.41 -18.81
N PRO A 61 -11.04 7.12 -19.12
CA PRO A 61 -10.02 6.08 -19.02
C PRO A 61 -8.72 6.36 -19.78
N ASN A 62 -8.81 7.13 -20.88
CA ASN A 62 -7.66 7.49 -21.71
C ASN A 62 -7.02 8.83 -21.32
N ASP A 63 -7.55 9.58 -20.37
CA ASP A 63 -6.91 10.82 -19.90
C ASP A 63 -5.70 10.47 -19.06
N PRO A 64 -4.51 11.07 -19.27
CA PRO A 64 -3.35 10.81 -18.43
C PRO A 64 -3.62 11.22 -16.98
N LEU A 65 -3.16 10.43 -16.03
CA LEU A 65 -3.25 10.70 -14.59
C LEU A 65 -1.89 10.50 -13.93
N GLU A 66 -1.37 11.58 -13.34
CA GLU A 66 -0.10 11.57 -12.62
C GLU A 66 -0.33 11.51 -11.10
N ILE A 67 0.05 10.40 -10.48
CA ILE A 67 -0.04 10.20 -9.03
C ILE A 67 1.37 10.22 -8.43
N LEU A 68 1.60 11.13 -7.49
CA LEU A 68 2.86 11.26 -6.78
C LEU A 68 2.73 10.78 -5.34
N ILE A 69 3.48 9.73 -4.99
CA ILE A 69 3.61 9.22 -3.64
C ILE A 69 4.86 9.83 -3.01
N VAL A 70 4.68 10.57 -1.92
CA VAL A 70 5.75 11.38 -1.31
C VAL A 70 6.25 10.73 -0.03
N ASN A 71 7.33 9.96 -0.15
CA ASN A 71 7.95 9.16 0.90
C ASN A 71 9.04 9.93 1.67
N TYR A 72 9.44 9.36 2.80
CA TYR A 72 10.45 9.90 3.71
C TYR A 72 11.01 8.78 4.59
N ASP A 73 12.18 9.02 5.20
CA ASP A 73 12.76 8.09 6.18
C ASP A 73 11.85 7.95 7.40
N GLY A 74 11.62 6.72 7.84
CA GLY A 74 10.68 6.40 8.93
C GLY A 74 9.22 6.27 8.50
N GLY A 75 8.92 6.40 7.20
CA GLY A 75 7.59 6.14 6.64
C GLY A 75 7.16 4.67 6.77
N THR A 76 5.85 4.44 6.85
CA THR A 76 5.26 3.10 6.91
C THR A 76 5.07 2.55 5.50
N LEU A 77 5.70 1.40 5.19
CA LEU A 77 5.64 0.79 3.85
C LEU A 77 4.20 0.56 3.38
N LEU A 78 3.35 0.00 4.24
CA LEU A 78 2.00 -0.41 3.87
C LEU A 78 1.08 0.79 3.56
N ASP A 79 1.38 1.97 4.14
CA ASP A 79 0.61 3.19 3.94
C ASP A 79 0.64 3.67 2.49
N PHE A 80 1.73 3.39 1.75
CA PHE A 80 1.81 3.70 0.33
C PHE A 80 1.81 2.47 -0.57
N ALA A 81 2.29 1.31 -0.11
CA ALA A 81 2.28 0.10 -0.92
C ALA A 81 0.85 -0.35 -1.25
N GLY A 82 -0.07 -0.27 -0.28
CA GLY A 82 -1.49 -0.57 -0.49
C GLY A 82 -2.12 0.32 -1.57
N PRO A 83 -2.10 1.65 -1.42
CA PRO A 83 -2.57 2.56 -2.46
C PRO A 83 -1.86 2.40 -3.80
N SER A 84 -0.54 2.21 -3.78
CA SER A 84 0.26 2.05 -5.00
C SER A 84 -0.19 0.85 -5.83
N GLU A 85 -0.46 -0.30 -5.21
CA GLU A 85 -0.97 -1.49 -5.90
C GLU A 85 -2.27 -1.22 -6.64
N ILE A 86 -3.18 -0.46 -6.03
CA ILE A 86 -4.44 -0.05 -6.66
C ILE A 86 -4.19 0.91 -7.82
N PHE A 87 -3.38 1.95 -7.59
CA PHE A 87 -3.15 3.03 -8.54
C PHE A 87 -2.43 2.58 -9.82
N HIS A 88 -1.48 1.65 -9.74
CA HIS A 88 -0.81 1.11 -10.94
C HIS A 88 -1.75 0.32 -11.86
N ARG A 89 -2.89 -0.14 -11.35
CA ARG A 89 -3.87 -0.90 -12.12
C ARG A 89 -4.93 -0.02 -12.78
N LEU A 90 -4.88 1.29 -12.53
CA LEU A 90 -5.78 2.25 -13.16
C LEU A 90 -5.39 2.53 -14.62
N PRO A 91 -6.36 2.70 -15.53
CA PRO A 91 -6.08 3.07 -16.92
C PRO A 91 -5.30 4.38 -17.04
N ASN A 92 -4.38 4.43 -18.00
CA ASN A 92 -3.52 5.58 -18.33
C ASN A 92 -2.99 6.36 -17.10
N THR A 93 -2.49 5.63 -16.10
CA THR A 93 -2.05 6.19 -14.82
C THR A 93 -0.55 5.96 -14.66
N ASN A 94 0.17 7.03 -14.37
CA ASN A 94 1.59 6.99 -14.02
C ASN A 94 1.73 7.25 -12.51
N VAL A 95 2.34 6.30 -11.80
CA VAL A 95 2.58 6.42 -10.36
C VAL A 95 4.07 6.65 -10.14
N ARG A 96 4.38 7.77 -9.52
CA ARG A 96 5.73 8.24 -9.25
C ARG A 96 5.98 8.28 -7.75
N TYR A 97 7.24 8.15 -7.37
CA TYR A 97 7.66 8.15 -5.98
C TYR A 97 8.72 9.22 -5.76
N ALA A 98 8.55 10.05 -4.74
CA ALA A 98 9.48 11.12 -4.44
C ALA A 98 9.89 11.13 -2.97
N SER A 99 11.05 11.71 -2.70
CA SER A 99 11.52 12.04 -1.37
C SER A 99 12.22 13.40 -1.41
N LEU A 100 12.56 13.95 -0.24
CA LEU A 100 13.12 15.30 -0.16
C LEU A 100 14.32 15.51 -1.09
N ASP A 101 15.29 14.59 -1.01
CA ASP A 101 16.55 14.66 -1.74
C ASP A 101 16.60 13.67 -2.92
N GLY A 102 15.57 12.84 -3.09
CA GLY A 102 15.57 11.73 -4.05
C GLY A 102 16.45 10.57 -3.60
N GLY A 103 16.59 9.55 -4.45
CA GLY A 103 17.39 8.37 -4.15
C GLY A 103 16.66 7.38 -3.24
N ASN A 104 17.35 6.87 -2.22
CA ASN A 104 16.82 5.83 -1.33
C ASN A 104 16.26 6.44 -0.04
N VAL A 105 15.13 5.92 0.42
CA VAL A 105 14.57 6.19 1.75
C VAL A 105 14.59 4.90 2.58
N THR A 106 14.90 5.04 3.87
CA THR A 106 14.84 3.95 4.84
C THR A 106 13.53 4.05 5.60
N LEU A 107 12.59 3.19 5.26
CA LEU A 107 11.29 3.06 5.90
C LEU A 107 11.43 2.43 7.29
N GLU A 108 10.32 2.37 8.02
CA GLU A 108 10.28 1.62 9.27
C GLU A 108 10.67 0.15 9.08
N PHE A 109 11.18 -0.45 10.16
CA PHE A 109 11.71 -1.82 10.17
C PHE A 109 12.90 -2.05 9.22
N GLY A 110 13.53 -0.98 8.70
CA GLY A 110 14.75 -1.05 7.90
C GLY A 110 14.53 -1.39 6.43
N VAL A 111 13.29 -1.35 5.93
CA VAL A 111 13.02 -1.55 4.51
C VAL A 111 13.55 -0.36 3.71
N VAL A 112 14.42 -0.62 2.74
CA VAL A 112 14.93 0.44 1.86
C VAL A 112 14.10 0.48 0.58
N TYR A 113 13.45 1.62 0.34
CA TYR A 113 12.74 1.91 -0.91
C TYR A 113 13.58 2.88 -1.75
N GLY A 114 13.92 2.49 -2.98
CA GLY A 114 14.92 3.17 -3.79
C GLY A 114 14.37 3.93 -4.99
N LYS A 115 15.27 4.72 -5.61
CA LYS A 115 15.03 5.46 -6.87
C LYS A 115 13.87 6.46 -6.81
N THR A 116 13.66 7.07 -5.65
CA THR A 116 12.71 8.18 -5.53
C THR A 116 13.24 9.42 -6.27
N GLU A 117 12.34 10.17 -6.88
CA GLU A 117 12.63 11.46 -7.48
C GLU A 117 12.84 12.52 -6.38
N ARG A 118 13.69 13.53 -6.66
CA ARG A 118 13.88 14.65 -5.73
C ARG A 118 12.65 15.56 -5.80
N LEU A 119 12.01 15.85 -4.66
CA LEU A 119 10.80 16.68 -4.64
C LEU A 119 10.96 18.03 -5.34
N ALA A 120 12.15 18.65 -5.23
CA ALA A 120 12.44 19.93 -5.86
C ALA A 120 12.45 19.88 -7.41
N ASP A 121 12.60 18.72 -8.03
CA ASP A 121 12.59 18.55 -9.50
C ASP A 121 11.17 18.32 -10.05
N ILE A 122 10.18 18.18 -9.17
CA ILE A 122 8.81 17.86 -9.57
C ILE A 122 7.99 19.13 -9.62
N GLU A 123 7.52 19.49 -10.81
CA GLU A 123 6.73 20.70 -11.03
C GLU A 123 5.28 20.54 -10.57
N LYS A 124 4.64 19.42 -10.94
CA LYS A 124 3.22 19.14 -10.68
C LYS A 124 2.91 17.65 -10.64
N ALA A 125 1.77 17.32 -10.04
CA ALA A 125 1.10 16.01 -10.09
C ALA A 125 -0.41 16.25 -10.04
N ASP A 126 -1.24 15.33 -10.55
CA ASP A 126 -2.70 15.44 -10.43
C ASP A 126 -3.16 15.02 -9.03
N VAL A 127 -2.54 13.96 -8.49
CA VAL A 127 -2.80 13.44 -7.15
C VAL A 127 -1.49 13.39 -6.36
N ILE A 128 -1.52 13.84 -5.11
CA ILE A 128 -0.43 13.63 -4.17
C ILE A 128 -0.92 12.70 -3.07
N LEU A 129 -0.11 11.72 -2.70
CA LEU A 129 -0.33 10.86 -1.54
C LEU A 129 0.82 11.02 -0.55
N VAL A 130 0.49 11.45 0.66
CA VAL A 130 1.43 11.49 1.79
C VAL A 130 1.11 10.32 2.75
N PRO A 131 1.97 9.29 2.83
CA PRO A 131 1.80 8.20 3.77
C PRO A 131 2.11 8.66 5.20
N GLY A 132 1.70 7.84 6.17
CA GLY A 132 2.14 7.96 7.54
C GLY A 132 3.49 7.29 7.79
N GLY A 133 3.86 7.26 9.06
CA GLY A 133 5.13 6.72 9.53
C GLY A 133 5.18 6.62 11.04
N SER A 134 6.08 5.79 11.53
CA SER A 134 6.45 5.72 12.95
C SER A 134 7.31 6.91 13.37
N ASP A 135 8.03 7.54 12.44
CA ASP A 135 8.77 8.79 12.67
C ASP A 135 8.34 9.88 11.67
N LEU A 136 7.77 10.97 12.19
CA LEU A 136 7.41 12.16 11.41
C LEU A 136 8.48 13.27 11.49
N SER A 137 9.63 13.02 12.12
CA SER A 137 10.69 14.03 12.31
C SER A 137 11.21 14.62 11.00
N VAL A 138 11.29 13.83 9.94
CA VAL A 138 11.69 14.26 8.59
C VAL A 138 10.58 15.08 7.91
N PRO A 139 9.35 14.57 7.73
CA PRO A 139 8.31 15.31 7.03
C PRO A 139 7.80 16.56 7.78
N MET A 140 8.11 16.69 9.07
CA MET A 140 7.80 17.88 9.86
C MET A 140 8.84 19.01 9.73
N ARG A 141 9.95 18.81 8.99
CA ARG A 141 10.93 19.88 8.76
C ARG A 141 10.38 20.93 7.80
N PRO A 142 10.71 22.23 7.99
CA PRO A 142 10.23 23.30 7.11
C PRO A 142 10.51 23.07 5.63
N ALA A 143 11.68 22.53 5.28
CA ALA A 143 12.04 22.25 3.89
C ALA A 143 11.11 21.21 3.25
N TYR A 144 10.72 20.16 4.00
CA TYR A 144 9.81 19.13 3.52
C TYR A 144 8.39 19.68 3.37
N GLN A 145 7.89 20.36 4.41
CA GLN A 145 6.56 20.97 4.41
C GLN A 145 6.40 22.01 3.29
N ALA A 146 7.44 22.78 2.99
CA ALA A 146 7.43 23.74 1.88
C ALA A 146 7.25 23.04 0.52
N GLN A 147 7.91 21.90 0.30
CA GLN A 147 7.73 21.11 -0.92
C GLN A 147 6.34 20.49 -1.01
N ILE A 148 5.84 19.91 0.09
CA ILE A 148 4.47 19.38 0.15
C ILE A 148 3.45 20.46 -0.15
N ARG A 149 3.56 21.64 0.46
CA ARG A 149 2.66 22.76 0.22
C ARG A 149 2.69 23.20 -1.24
N ARG A 150 3.88 23.40 -1.80
CA ARG A 150 4.07 23.81 -3.21
C ARG A 150 3.39 22.83 -4.17
N LEU A 151 3.55 21.53 -3.95
CA LEU A 151 2.93 20.51 -4.79
C LEU A 151 1.40 20.44 -4.55
N ALA A 152 0.95 20.57 -3.30
CA ALA A 152 -0.48 20.57 -2.96
C ALA A 152 -1.25 21.76 -3.54
N GLU A 153 -0.58 22.89 -3.77
CA GLU A 153 -1.16 24.06 -4.42
C GLU A 153 -1.46 23.82 -5.91
N SER A 154 -0.71 22.94 -6.58
CA SER A 154 -0.91 22.59 -8.00
C SER A 154 -1.70 21.29 -8.24
N ALA A 155 -1.76 20.39 -7.24
CA ALA A 155 -2.49 19.14 -7.34
C ALA A 155 -4.01 19.32 -7.31
N ARG A 156 -4.72 18.50 -8.09
CA ARG A 156 -6.18 18.44 -8.10
C ARG A 156 -6.71 17.74 -6.85
N HIS A 157 -5.99 16.70 -6.42
CA HIS A 157 -6.32 15.89 -5.26
C HIS A 157 -5.11 15.78 -4.34
N VAL A 158 -5.29 16.19 -3.09
CA VAL A 158 -4.29 16.08 -2.04
C VAL A 158 -4.77 15.02 -1.06
N THR A 159 -3.96 13.98 -0.91
CA THR A 159 -4.38 12.77 -0.21
C THR A 159 -3.37 12.30 0.81
N SER A 160 -3.86 11.53 1.78
CA SER A 160 -3.00 10.95 2.82
C SER A 160 -3.57 9.65 3.36
N VAL A 161 -2.70 8.86 3.98
CA VAL A 161 -3.07 7.66 4.73
C VAL A 161 -2.46 7.76 6.13
N CYS A 162 -3.12 7.17 7.12
CA CYS A 162 -2.64 7.08 8.50
C CYS A 162 -2.36 8.46 9.09
N ASN A 163 -1.24 8.65 9.79
CA ASN A 163 -0.84 9.95 10.33
C ASN A 163 -0.15 10.87 9.29
N GLY A 164 -0.11 10.48 8.00
CA GLY A 164 0.32 11.35 6.91
C GLY A 164 -0.54 12.61 6.77
N SER A 165 -1.80 12.55 7.22
CA SER A 165 -2.68 13.73 7.28
C SER A 165 -2.18 14.80 8.26
N LEU A 166 -1.38 14.45 9.27
CA LEU A 166 -0.73 15.43 10.15
C LEU A 166 0.38 16.20 9.42
N VAL A 167 1.10 15.55 8.52
CA VAL A 167 2.11 16.22 7.67
C VAL A 167 1.43 17.26 6.79
N LEU A 168 0.32 16.88 6.14
CA LEU A 168 -0.48 17.82 5.37
C LEU A 168 -1.02 18.96 6.24
N ALA A 169 -1.60 18.64 7.40
CA ALA A 169 -2.16 19.65 8.30
C ALA A 169 -1.11 20.66 8.78
N ALA A 170 0.12 20.19 9.07
CA ALA A 170 1.22 21.05 9.48
C ALA A 170 1.66 22.06 8.41
N THR A 171 1.37 21.82 7.13
CA THR A 171 1.59 22.81 6.05
C THR A 171 0.54 23.92 5.99
N GLY A 172 -0.55 23.78 6.75
CA GLY A 172 -1.69 24.69 6.81
C GLY A 172 -2.77 24.46 5.74
N ILE A 173 -2.56 23.57 4.77
CA ILE A 173 -3.52 23.34 3.67
C ILE A 173 -4.82 22.68 4.11
N LEU A 174 -4.84 22.01 5.28
CA LEU A 174 -6.03 21.36 5.83
C LEU A 174 -6.80 22.25 6.83
N HIS A 175 -6.45 23.54 6.96
CA HIS A 175 -7.16 24.43 7.88
C HIS A 175 -8.65 24.53 7.54
N GLY A 176 -9.51 24.19 8.50
CA GLY A 176 -10.96 24.13 8.34
C GLY A 176 -11.48 22.96 7.50
N LYS A 177 -10.62 22.01 7.12
CA LYS A 177 -10.97 20.85 6.27
C LYS A 177 -11.13 19.58 7.08
N ARG A 178 -12.07 18.73 6.71
CA ARG A 178 -12.26 17.41 7.33
C ARG A 178 -11.17 16.44 6.88
N SER A 179 -10.64 15.65 7.80
CA SER A 179 -9.62 14.64 7.48
C SER A 179 -9.68 13.44 8.42
N ALA A 180 -9.43 12.26 7.86
CA ALA A 180 -9.12 11.04 8.58
C ALA A 180 -7.66 11.03 9.03
N CYS A 181 -7.37 10.19 10.01
CA CYS A 181 -6.01 9.93 10.46
C CYS A 181 -5.98 8.55 11.13
N HIS A 182 -4.80 8.07 11.48
CA HIS A 182 -4.67 6.95 12.39
C HIS A 182 -5.40 7.23 13.71
N TRP A 183 -6.14 6.25 14.23
CA TRP A 183 -7.01 6.40 15.40
C TRP A 183 -6.27 6.93 16.65
N ALA A 184 -5.00 6.59 16.81
CA ALA A 184 -4.18 7.05 17.94
C ALA A 184 -3.83 8.54 17.88
N PHE A 185 -3.92 9.16 16.70
CA PHE A 185 -3.42 10.51 16.44
C PHE A 185 -4.47 11.44 15.83
N VAL A 186 -5.69 10.97 15.55
CA VAL A 186 -6.70 11.76 14.85
C VAL A 186 -7.07 13.06 15.57
N ASN A 187 -7.10 13.08 16.90
CA ASN A 187 -7.30 14.31 17.67
C ASN A 187 -6.24 15.39 17.40
N LYS A 188 -5.04 15.01 16.95
CA LYS A 188 -3.94 15.95 16.65
C LYS A 188 -4.22 16.82 15.44
N LEU A 189 -5.13 16.43 14.55
CA LEU A 189 -5.57 17.25 13.42
C LEU A 189 -6.09 18.63 13.88
N ALA A 190 -6.81 18.66 15.00
CA ALA A 190 -7.36 19.90 15.55
C ALA A 190 -6.27 20.89 16.00
N GLU A 191 -5.09 20.41 16.41
CA GLU A 191 -3.95 21.26 16.79
C GLU A 191 -3.40 22.05 15.60
N TYR A 192 -3.65 21.57 14.37
CA TYR A 192 -3.29 22.22 13.11
C TYR A 192 -4.49 22.90 12.41
N GLY A 193 -5.65 22.98 13.09
CA GLY A 193 -6.86 23.59 12.57
C GLY A 193 -7.65 22.74 11.56
N ALA A 194 -7.27 21.48 11.35
CA ALA A 194 -8.08 20.53 10.58
C ALA A 194 -9.21 19.95 11.46
N ILE A 195 -10.31 19.55 10.83
CA ILE A 195 -11.47 18.95 11.51
C ILE A 195 -11.26 17.43 11.58
N PRO A 196 -11.00 16.84 12.76
CA PRO A 196 -10.78 15.42 12.89
C PRO A 196 -12.07 14.63 12.64
N VAL A 197 -12.00 13.62 11.76
CA VAL A 197 -13.11 12.70 11.50
C VAL A 197 -12.62 11.25 11.68
N PRO A 198 -13.17 10.47 12.61
CA PRO A 198 -12.68 9.13 12.95
C PRO A 198 -13.23 8.04 12.02
N ASP A 199 -13.30 8.33 10.73
CA ASP A 199 -13.78 7.41 9.70
C ASP A 199 -12.62 6.77 8.96
N ARG A 200 -12.84 5.59 8.39
CA ARG A 200 -11.84 4.86 7.61
C ARG A 200 -11.44 5.60 6.33
N PHE A 201 -12.37 6.37 5.77
CA PHE A 201 -12.18 7.23 4.61
C PHE A 201 -12.93 8.53 4.82
N VAL A 202 -12.29 9.66 4.53
CA VAL A 202 -12.89 10.99 4.60
C VAL A 202 -12.59 11.74 3.31
N GLU A 203 -13.63 12.33 2.74
CA GLU A 203 -13.56 13.25 1.60
C GLU A 203 -14.07 14.64 2.03
N ASP A 204 -13.37 15.68 1.60
CA ASP A 204 -13.72 17.08 1.80
C ASP A 204 -13.48 17.91 0.54
N ASP A 205 -14.12 19.08 0.46
CA ASP A 205 -13.95 20.06 -0.62
C ASP A 205 -14.12 19.44 -2.03
N ASN A 206 -15.25 18.76 -2.23
CA ASN A 206 -15.62 18.07 -3.47
C ASN A 206 -14.58 17.04 -3.97
N GLY A 207 -13.76 16.50 -3.08
CA GLY A 207 -12.73 15.55 -3.44
C GLY A 207 -11.34 16.12 -3.55
N ARG A 208 -11.15 17.43 -3.35
CA ARG A 208 -9.80 18.01 -3.32
C ARG A 208 -8.98 17.40 -2.20
N PHE A 209 -9.59 17.12 -1.04
CA PHE A 209 -8.91 16.46 0.07
C PHE A 209 -9.55 15.09 0.33
N MET A 210 -8.74 14.03 0.30
CA MET A 210 -9.18 12.67 0.59
C MET A 210 -8.18 11.97 1.50
N SER A 211 -8.65 11.30 2.53
CA SER A 211 -7.77 10.70 3.54
C SER A 211 -8.25 9.33 3.97
N GLY A 212 -7.30 8.41 4.13
CA GLY A 212 -7.50 7.11 4.76
C GLY A 212 -7.11 7.14 6.22
N GLY A 213 -7.79 6.33 7.04
CA GLY A 213 -7.43 6.08 8.43
C GLY A 213 -6.10 5.32 8.58
N GLY A 214 -5.97 4.53 9.65
CA GLY A 214 -4.71 3.83 9.94
C GLY A 214 -4.32 2.76 8.92
N VAL A 215 -3.06 2.81 8.47
CA VAL A 215 -2.31 1.77 7.76
C VAL A 215 -3.08 1.04 6.65
N THR A 216 -3.77 -0.05 6.98
CA THR A 216 -4.52 -0.87 6.01
C THR A 216 -5.70 -0.14 5.38
N ALA A 217 -6.15 0.97 5.99
CA ALA A 217 -7.14 1.86 5.38
C ALA A 217 -6.69 2.38 4.02
N GLY A 218 -5.38 2.40 3.73
CA GLY A 218 -4.85 2.81 2.43
C GLY A 218 -5.41 2.01 1.24
N ILE A 219 -5.69 0.71 1.40
CA ILE A 219 -6.24 -0.10 0.30
C ILE A 219 -7.69 0.32 -0.01
N ASP A 220 -8.54 0.40 1.02
CA ASP A 220 -9.94 0.85 0.89
C ASP A 220 -10.03 2.30 0.40
N PHE A 221 -9.17 3.17 0.92
CA PHE A 221 -9.03 4.56 0.48
C PHE A 221 -8.72 4.61 -1.01
N ALA A 222 -7.73 3.84 -1.47
CA ALA A 222 -7.32 3.88 -2.86
C ALA A 222 -8.37 3.30 -3.81
N LEU A 223 -9.14 2.29 -3.40
CA LEU A 223 -10.30 1.81 -4.17
C LEU A 223 -11.39 2.88 -4.28
N ARG A 224 -11.64 3.68 -3.23
CA ARG A 224 -12.57 4.81 -3.29
C ARG A 224 -12.06 5.94 -4.19
N VAL A 225 -10.77 6.25 -4.12
CA VAL A 225 -10.13 7.22 -5.03
C VAL A 225 -10.17 6.72 -6.47
N ALA A 226 -9.89 5.44 -6.71
CA ALA A 226 -10.01 4.81 -8.02
C ALA A 226 -11.43 4.96 -8.58
N ALA A 227 -12.45 4.66 -7.78
CA ALA A 227 -13.85 4.80 -8.20
C ALA A 227 -14.19 6.25 -8.56
N LYS A 228 -13.69 7.21 -7.79
CA LYS A 228 -13.92 8.62 -8.03
C LYS A 228 -13.19 9.13 -9.29
N LEU A 229 -11.94 8.74 -9.50
CA LEU A 229 -11.12 9.26 -10.59
C LEU A 229 -11.39 8.54 -11.92
N ARG A 230 -11.58 7.22 -11.87
CA ARG A 230 -11.67 6.34 -13.05
C ARG A 230 -12.97 5.57 -13.16
N GLY A 231 -13.88 5.77 -12.20
CA GLY A 231 -15.17 5.12 -12.23
C GLY A 231 -15.23 3.81 -11.46
N ARG A 232 -16.44 3.39 -11.12
CA ARG A 232 -16.72 2.21 -10.28
C ARG A 232 -16.17 0.93 -10.92
N GLN A 233 -16.32 0.75 -12.22
CA GLN A 233 -15.90 -0.43 -12.95
C GLN A 233 -14.38 -0.61 -12.90
N ALA A 234 -13.60 0.48 -12.99
CA ALA A 234 -12.16 0.43 -12.82
C ALA A 234 -11.78 -0.02 -11.40
N ALA A 235 -12.45 0.53 -10.38
CA ALA A 235 -12.21 0.13 -8.99
C ALA A 235 -12.59 -1.34 -8.72
N GLU A 236 -13.75 -1.80 -9.18
CA GLU A 236 -14.19 -3.19 -9.02
C GLU A 236 -13.30 -4.18 -9.77
N PHE A 237 -12.86 -3.84 -10.98
CA PHE A 237 -11.87 -4.61 -11.72
C PHE A 237 -10.58 -4.72 -10.93
N THR A 238 -10.04 -3.59 -10.44
CA THR A 238 -8.81 -3.59 -9.65
C THR A 238 -8.97 -4.43 -8.39
N GLN A 239 -10.09 -4.28 -7.66
CA GLN A 239 -10.41 -5.08 -6.48
C GLN A 239 -10.38 -6.58 -6.78
N LEU A 240 -11.00 -7.00 -7.88
CA LEU A 240 -11.06 -8.41 -8.28
C LEU A 240 -9.69 -8.94 -8.72
N VAL A 241 -8.92 -8.16 -9.49
CA VAL A 241 -7.61 -8.58 -10.01
C VAL A 241 -6.60 -8.84 -8.90
N ILE A 242 -6.68 -8.07 -7.80
CA ILE A 242 -5.80 -8.28 -6.64
C ILE A 242 -6.39 -9.20 -5.59
N GLU A 243 -7.59 -9.76 -5.85
CA GLU A 243 -8.32 -10.61 -4.92
C GLU A 243 -8.50 -9.95 -3.53
N TYR A 244 -8.90 -8.67 -3.51
CA TYR A 244 -9.14 -7.95 -2.27
C TYR A 244 -10.47 -8.37 -1.64
N ASP A 245 -10.43 -9.53 -0.98
CA ASP A 245 -11.49 -10.15 -0.17
C ASP A 245 -10.98 -10.42 1.26
N PRO A 246 -10.84 -9.37 2.09
CA PRO A 246 -10.20 -9.50 3.40
C PRO A 246 -11.07 -10.29 4.38
N ALA A 247 -10.49 -11.35 4.98
CA ALA A 247 -11.09 -12.12 6.07
C ALA A 247 -10.18 -12.09 7.32
N PRO A 248 -10.16 -10.99 8.11
CA PRO A 248 -9.30 -10.89 9.29
C PRO A 248 -9.60 -12.00 10.31
N PRO A 249 -8.59 -12.71 10.84
CA PRO A 249 -8.80 -13.79 11.81
C PRO A 249 -9.17 -13.29 13.22
N PHE A 250 -9.12 -11.98 13.45
CA PHE A 250 -9.44 -11.34 14.74
C PHE A 250 -10.22 -10.04 14.52
N HIS A 251 -11.07 -9.67 15.49
CA HIS A 251 -11.85 -8.43 15.50
C HIS A 251 -11.21 -7.34 16.39
N SER A 252 -9.91 -7.07 16.18
CA SER A 252 -9.15 -6.10 16.99
C SER A 252 -8.56 -4.94 16.18
N GLY A 253 -9.04 -4.72 14.95
CA GLY A 253 -8.51 -3.70 14.03
C GLY A 253 -8.91 -2.26 14.36
N HIS A 254 -9.87 -2.05 15.26
CA HIS A 254 -10.31 -0.74 15.72
C HIS A 254 -10.51 -0.77 17.24
N PRO A 255 -10.14 0.29 17.99
CA PRO A 255 -10.26 0.32 19.46
C PRO A 255 -11.70 0.14 19.98
N ARG A 256 -12.71 0.50 19.18
CA ARG A 256 -14.13 0.26 19.48
C ARG A 256 -14.50 -1.24 19.60
N ASP A 257 -13.78 -2.12 18.89
CA ASP A 257 -14.05 -3.55 18.82
C ASP A 257 -13.01 -4.38 19.59
N ALA A 258 -11.80 -3.84 19.76
CA ALA A 258 -10.71 -4.50 20.45
C ALA A 258 -11.00 -4.69 21.95
N ARG A 259 -10.51 -5.81 22.50
CA ARG A 259 -10.62 -6.07 23.95
C ARG A 259 -9.88 -4.99 24.75
N PRO A 260 -10.42 -4.53 25.90
CA PRO A 260 -9.80 -3.46 26.70
C PRO A 260 -8.34 -3.74 27.09
N GLU A 261 -8.00 -5.00 27.38
CA GLU A 261 -6.63 -5.42 27.68
C GLU A 261 -5.66 -5.21 26.51
N VAL A 262 -6.12 -5.39 25.27
CA VAL A 262 -5.32 -5.16 24.06
C VAL A 262 -5.13 -3.65 23.84
N VAL A 263 -6.18 -2.85 24.05
CA VAL A 263 -6.07 -1.38 23.99
C VAL A 263 -5.07 -0.88 25.03
N ALA A 264 -5.12 -1.40 26.25
CA ALA A 264 -4.16 -1.06 27.31
C ALA A 264 -2.72 -1.49 26.99
N MET A 265 -2.52 -2.62 26.29
CA MET A 265 -1.20 -3.01 25.79
C MET A 265 -0.66 -1.99 24.79
N VAL A 266 -1.49 -1.57 23.82
CA VAL A 266 -1.09 -0.55 22.85
C VAL A 266 -0.78 0.78 23.52
N ASP A 267 -1.57 1.21 24.52
CA ASP A 267 -1.32 2.44 25.26
C ASP A 267 0.01 2.45 26.02
N ARG A 268 0.55 1.28 26.41
CA ARG A 268 1.87 1.21 27.04
C ARG A 268 3.00 1.46 26.04
N GLU A 269 2.85 0.94 24.82
CA GLU A 269 3.84 1.12 23.74
C GLU A 269 3.70 2.50 23.08
N LEU A 270 2.48 3.02 22.98
CA LEU A 270 2.14 4.32 22.41
C LEU A 270 1.33 5.15 23.43
N PRO A 271 2.00 5.83 24.38
CA PRO A 271 1.34 6.57 25.44
C PRO A 271 0.28 7.56 24.97
N GLY A 272 -0.98 7.26 25.31
CA GLY A 272 -2.13 8.11 25.02
C GLY A 272 -2.84 7.82 23.70
N ALA A 273 -2.54 6.71 23.03
CA ALA A 273 -3.22 6.29 21.81
C ALA A 273 -4.74 6.21 21.97
N SER A 274 -5.25 5.65 23.07
CA SER A 274 -6.69 5.57 23.38
C SER A 274 -7.38 6.93 23.47
N ARG A 275 -6.63 7.99 23.75
CA ARG A 275 -7.16 9.37 23.80
C ARG A 275 -7.36 9.97 22.41
N GLY A 276 -6.85 9.33 21.36
CA GLY A 276 -6.98 9.80 19.99
C GLY A 276 -8.44 9.92 19.54
N LEU A 277 -9.28 8.94 19.88
CA LEU A 277 -10.72 8.99 19.59
C LEU A 277 -11.54 9.69 20.67
N ALA A 278 -11.19 9.50 21.96
CA ALA A 278 -11.95 10.01 23.09
C ALA A 278 -12.06 11.54 23.16
N ARG A 279 -11.27 12.27 22.36
CA ARG A 279 -11.23 13.75 22.32
C ARG A 279 -11.98 14.34 21.13
N ILE A 280 -12.64 13.53 20.30
CA ILE A 280 -13.45 14.01 19.19
C ILE A 280 -14.91 14.13 19.66
N PRO A 281 -15.53 15.34 19.61
CA PRO A 281 -16.92 15.52 20.01
C PRO A 281 -17.87 14.58 19.24
N GLY A 282 -18.75 13.90 19.97
CA GLY A 282 -19.78 13.01 19.38
C GLY A 282 -19.31 11.58 19.07
N VAL A 283 -18.05 11.25 19.35
CA VAL A 283 -17.48 9.90 19.18
C VAL A 283 -17.51 9.21 20.54
N ARG A 284 -18.36 8.19 20.69
CA ARG A 284 -18.41 7.30 21.87
C ARG A 284 -17.53 6.09 21.66
#